data_AF-A0A9E7GP52-F1
#
_entry.id   AF-A0A9E7GP52-F1
#
_cell.length_a   1.000
_cell.length_b   1.000
_cell.length_c   1.000
_cell.angle_alpha   90.00
_cell.angle_beta   90.00
_cell.angle_gamma   90.00
#
_symmetry.space_group_name_H-M   'P 1'
#
loop_
_entity.id
_entity.type
_entity.pdbx_description
1 polymer ?
#
loop_
_entity_poly.entity_id
_entity_poly.type
_entity_poly.pdbx_seq_one_letter_code
_entity_poly.pdbx_strand_id
1 'polypeptide(L)'
;MNMMNSRFSRHTGLKNEPTPNLFVANCGPAVGMSFDNIESAFGIFGKVVGVHAADETGTRVIVCFSEVNAAQAAFKALNSLPCADLGGRIMHIRYSVLRPLQKVHKDVLFPVSLLASDLGIPGIYLVHDFITVEEEKRLLAEVDNRQWRSLSKRRVQHYGYEFLYETRNVDSKHCLGELPSFVSNILQKILSFPGLGGDQNKEMDQLTVNEYPCGVGLSPHIDTHSAFDEFIFSLSTAGPCIMEFRRYPEGTWCHPTASVNEIHEDSPLLSSNFTRKAIFLPPRSMLLMSGEGRYAWHHYIRHRKVNLLLQVDPVGEKAIRRSSRRVSFTFRKVREGPCCCPYKQYCDSQPECRNQQVKQNIVQSSLPLKRSSLSNRYSPNIKLLLCIQEKLLQTDFGTI
;
A
#
# COMPACT_ATOMS: atom_id res chain seq x y z
N MET A 1 9.59 11.72 -14.87
CA MET A 1 8.42 12.41 -15.47
C MET A 1 7.13 11.64 -15.17
N ASN A 2 5.97 12.23 -15.41
CA ASN A 2 4.71 12.02 -14.69
C ASN A 2 3.94 10.70 -14.98
N MET A 3 3.53 9.97 -13.93
CA MET A 3 2.27 9.22 -13.91
C MET A 3 1.19 10.22 -13.53
N MET A 4 0.73 11.01 -14.50
CA MET A 4 -0.69 11.31 -14.50
C MET A 4 -1.40 10.01 -14.85
N ASN A 5 -2.50 9.67 -14.17
CA ASN A 5 -3.55 8.90 -14.84
C ASN A 5 -3.66 9.49 -16.24
N SER A 6 -3.48 8.68 -17.29
CA SER A 6 -3.44 9.18 -18.68
C SER A 6 -4.52 10.25 -18.81
N ARG A 7 -4.08 11.50 -19.09
CA ARG A 7 -4.94 12.70 -19.19
C ARG A 7 -6.09 12.47 -20.19
N PHE A 8 -5.95 11.40 -20.97
CA PHE A 8 -6.85 10.90 -21.96
C PHE A 8 -7.33 9.50 -21.58
N SER A 9 -8.59 9.18 -21.86
CA SER A 9 -9.12 7.83 -21.71
C SER A 9 -9.64 7.31 -23.04
N ARG A 10 -9.79 5.99 -23.12
CA ARG A 10 -10.57 5.37 -24.17
C ARG A 10 -12.02 5.88 -24.04
N HIS A 11 -12.62 6.24 -25.17
CA HIS A 11 -14.05 6.51 -25.21
C HIS A 11 -14.81 5.24 -24.79
N THR A 12 -15.64 5.32 -23.76
CA THR A 12 -16.36 4.18 -23.17
C THR A 12 -17.72 3.91 -23.83
N GLY A 13 -18.13 4.74 -24.80
CA GLY A 13 -19.33 4.49 -25.60
C GLY A 13 -19.06 3.49 -26.73
N LEU A 14 -20.07 2.67 -27.04
CA LEU A 14 -20.13 1.71 -28.17
C LEU A 14 -19.99 2.34 -29.57
N LYS A 15 -19.66 3.64 -29.68
CA LYS A 15 -19.46 4.36 -30.95
C LYS A 15 -18.05 4.98 -30.98
N ASN A 16 -17.33 4.75 -32.08
CA ASN A 16 -16.07 5.41 -32.45
C ASN A 16 -16.34 6.87 -32.85
N GLU A 17 -16.86 7.67 -31.92
CA GLU A 17 -17.13 9.08 -32.22
C GLU A 17 -15.80 9.84 -32.36
N PRO A 18 -15.65 10.66 -33.43
CA PRO A 18 -14.48 11.47 -33.64
C PRO A 18 -14.23 12.46 -32.49
N THR A 19 -12.98 12.53 -32.06
CA THR A 19 -12.51 13.51 -31.07
C THR A 19 -11.27 14.21 -31.61
N PRO A 20 -10.88 15.38 -31.09
CA PRO A 20 -9.68 16.05 -31.55
C PRO A 20 -8.39 15.38 -31.06
N ASN A 21 -8.47 14.34 -30.21
CA ASN A 21 -7.28 13.67 -29.67
C ASN A 21 -7.19 12.23 -30.15
N LEU A 22 -6.01 11.82 -30.58
CA LEU A 22 -5.74 10.50 -31.08
C LEU A 22 -4.76 9.77 -30.16
N PHE A 23 -5.15 8.60 -29.67
CA PHE A 23 -4.20 7.64 -29.10
C PHE A 23 -3.52 6.90 -30.24
N VAL A 24 -2.19 6.92 -30.27
CA VAL A 24 -1.37 6.33 -31.33
C VAL A 24 -0.41 5.32 -30.71
N ALA A 25 -0.64 4.03 -30.98
CA ALA A 25 0.27 2.96 -30.58
C ALA A 25 1.38 2.76 -31.61
N ASN A 26 2.49 2.16 -31.17
CA ASN A 26 3.70 1.96 -31.98
C ASN A 26 4.29 3.31 -32.47
N CYS A 27 4.15 4.34 -31.64
CA CYS A 27 4.54 5.70 -31.94
C CYS A 27 5.05 6.38 -30.65
N GLY A 28 6.31 6.83 -30.64
CA GLY A 28 6.94 7.48 -29.48
C GLY A 28 8.46 7.30 -29.38
N PRO A 29 9.11 7.90 -28.37
CA PRO A 29 10.57 7.92 -28.25
C PRO A 29 11.22 6.53 -28.13
N ALA A 30 10.57 5.59 -27.44
CA ALA A 30 11.12 4.24 -27.26
C ALA A 30 11.11 3.40 -28.55
N VAL A 31 10.36 3.83 -29.56
CA VAL A 31 10.37 3.23 -30.92
C VAL A 31 11.12 4.10 -31.94
N GLY A 32 11.91 5.06 -31.46
CA GLY A 32 12.81 5.88 -32.27
C GLY A 32 12.19 7.13 -32.88
N MET A 33 11.08 7.65 -32.33
CA MET A 33 10.43 8.87 -32.82
C MET A 33 10.37 9.95 -31.76
N SER A 34 10.95 11.11 -32.03
CA SER A 34 10.81 12.28 -31.15
C SER A 34 9.39 12.85 -31.23
N PHE A 35 8.97 13.57 -30.19
CA PHE A 35 7.67 14.26 -30.22
C PHE A 35 7.58 15.28 -31.36
N ASP A 36 8.68 15.97 -31.69
CA ASP A 36 8.72 16.93 -32.79
C ASP A 36 8.53 16.26 -34.15
N ASN A 37 9.10 15.06 -34.37
CA ASN A 37 8.86 14.30 -35.59
C ASN A 37 7.39 13.87 -35.72
N ILE A 38 6.79 13.46 -34.60
CA ILE A 38 5.38 13.06 -34.55
C ILE A 38 4.49 14.27 -34.81
N GLU A 39 4.78 15.42 -34.19
CA GLU A 39 4.05 16.66 -34.42
C GLU A 39 4.12 17.10 -35.88
N SER A 40 5.31 17.04 -36.50
CA SER A 40 5.49 17.38 -37.92
C SER A 40 4.70 16.44 -38.84
N ALA A 41 4.73 15.12 -38.59
CA ALA A 41 4.03 14.14 -39.42
C ALA A 41 2.50 14.29 -39.31
N PHE A 42 1.98 14.56 -38.10
CA PHE A 42 0.55 14.76 -37.90
C PHE A 42 0.08 16.18 -38.28
N GLY A 43 0.99 17.16 -38.31
CA GLY A 43 0.71 18.56 -38.65
C GLY A 43 0.18 18.79 -40.07
N ILE A 44 0.45 17.84 -40.99
CA ILE A 44 -0.03 17.89 -42.38
C ILE A 44 -1.58 17.86 -42.44
N PHE A 45 -2.22 17.22 -41.46
CA PHE A 45 -3.67 17.09 -41.40
C PHE A 45 -4.37 18.28 -40.72
N GLY A 46 -3.61 19.14 -40.05
CA GLY A 46 -4.11 20.33 -39.36
C GLY A 46 -3.26 20.70 -38.15
N LYS A 47 -3.60 21.81 -37.49
CA LYS A 47 -2.84 22.34 -36.35
C LYS A 47 -2.82 21.35 -35.18
N VAL A 48 -1.64 20.83 -34.86
CA VAL A 48 -1.37 20.07 -33.64
C VAL A 48 -1.19 21.06 -32.48
N VAL A 49 -1.90 20.81 -31.39
CA VAL A 49 -1.85 21.58 -30.13
C VAL A 49 -0.85 20.96 -29.16
N GLY A 50 -0.54 19.67 -29.32
CA GLY A 50 0.54 19.03 -28.60
C GLY A 50 0.61 17.53 -28.83
N VAL A 51 1.79 16.98 -28.53
CA VAL A 51 2.07 15.54 -28.49
C VAL A 51 2.49 15.16 -27.07
N HIS A 52 1.88 14.13 -26.51
CA HIS A 52 2.10 13.70 -25.13
C HIS A 52 2.34 12.19 -25.05
N ALA A 53 3.19 11.73 -24.13
CA ALA A 53 3.28 10.30 -23.83
C ALA A 53 1.91 9.78 -23.33
N ALA A 54 1.44 8.66 -23.90
CA ALA A 54 0.17 8.06 -23.48
C ALA A 54 0.31 7.25 -22.18
N ASP A 55 1.50 6.70 -21.95
CA ASP A 55 1.91 5.93 -20.78
C ASP A 55 3.45 5.99 -20.59
N GLU A 56 3.99 5.28 -19.59
CA GLU A 56 5.43 5.26 -19.28
C GLU A 56 6.24 4.39 -20.25
N THR A 57 5.61 3.67 -21.18
CA THR A 57 6.34 2.74 -22.06
C THR A 57 7.18 3.47 -23.11
N GLY A 58 6.83 4.73 -23.42
CA GLY A 58 7.45 5.50 -24.49
C GLY A 58 7.16 4.97 -25.91
N THR A 59 6.30 3.94 -26.04
CA THR A 59 5.93 3.33 -27.33
C THR A 59 4.58 3.83 -27.85
N ARG A 60 3.92 4.74 -27.11
CA ARG A 60 2.57 5.22 -27.38
C ARG A 60 2.46 6.70 -27.03
N VAL A 61 1.72 7.45 -27.85
CA VAL A 61 1.49 8.88 -27.68
C VAL A 61 0.01 9.26 -27.81
N ILE A 62 -0.32 10.44 -27.32
CA ILE A 62 -1.54 11.17 -27.62
C ILE A 62 -1.17 12.35 -28.50
N VAL A 63 -1.79 12.46 -29.67
CA VAL A 63 -1.70 13.63 -30.54
C VAL A 63 -2.99 14.43 -30.41
N CYS A 64 -2.87 15.71 -30.06
CA CYS A 64 -3.99 16.62 -29.86
C CYS A 64 -4.07 17.60 -31.03
N PHE A 65 -5.18 17.61 -31.77
CA PHE A 65 -5.47 18.61 -32.78
C PHE A 65 -6.31 19.76 -32.20
N SER A 66 -6.26 20.92 -32.85
CA SER A 66 -7.19 22.01 -32.53
C SER A 66 -8.62 21.68 -32.98
N GLU A 67 -8.75 20.94 -34.08
CA GLU A 67 -10.02 20.64 -34.75
C GLU A 67 -10.26 19.12 -34.88
N VAL A 68 -11.51 18.69 -34.71
CA VAL A 68 -11.90 17.27 -34.85
C VAL A 68 -11.69 16.77 -36.28
N ASN A 69 -11.93 17.61 -37.28
CA ASN A 69 -11.78 17.25 -38.69
C ASN A 69 -10.34 16.86 -39.04
N ALA A 70 -9.35 17.54 -38.46
CA ALA A 70 -7.94 17.23 -38.64
C ALA A 70 -7.58 15.86 -38.04
N ALA A 71 -8.09 15.57 -36.84
CA ALA A 71 -7.93 14.26 -36.21
C ALA A 71 -8.59 13.13 -37.04
N GLN A 72 -9.74 13.39 -37.65
CA GLN A 72 -10.39 12.43 -38.54
C GLN A 72 -9.60 12.17 -39.82
N ALA A 73 -9.04 13.21 -40.42
CA ALA A 73 -8.20 13.09 -41.61
C ALA A 73 -6.94 12.27 -41.30
N ALA A 74 -6.26 12.59 -40.19
CA ALA A 74 -5.09 11.82 -39.73
C ALA A 74 -5.45 10.37 -39.41
N PHE A 75 -6.57 10.11 -38.72
CA PHE A 75 -7.04 8.75 -38.44
C PHE A 75 -7.25 7.95 -39.73
N LYS A 76 -7.94 8.53 -40.73
CA LYS A 76 -8.20 7.84 -42.01
C LYS A 76 -6.92 7.56 -42.79
N ALA A 77 -5.95 8.47 -42.75
CA ALA A 77 -4.72 8.37 -43.52
C ALA A 77 -3.66 7.45 -42.87
N LEU A 78 -3.61 7.38 -41.54
CA LEU A 78 -2.50 6.76 -40.81
C LEU A 78 -2.88 5.49 -40.02
N ASN A 79 -4.17 5.29 -39.71
CA ASN A 79 -4.57 4.13 -38.91
C ASN A 79 -4.43 2.83 -39.71
N SER A 80 -3.66 1.89 -39.18
CA SER A 80 -3.38 0.58 -39.79
C SER A 80 -2.74 0.67 -41.18
N LEU A 81 -2.11 1.81 -41.50
CA LEU A 81 -1.38 2.04 -42.75
C LEU A 81 0.08 2.41 -42.45
N PRO A 82 1.03 2.01 -43.30
CA PRO A 82 2.44 2.38 -43.14
C PRO A 82 2.64 3.88 -43.42
N CYS A 83 3.37 4.56 -42.55
CA CYS A 83 3.70 5.99 -42.70
C CYS A 83 5.19 6.17 -42.99
N ALA A 84 5.54 6.65 -44.19
CA ALA A 84 6.93 6.85 -44.61
C ALA A 84 7.69 7.83 -43.68
N ASP A 85 7.03 8.94 -43.31
CA ASP A 85 7.58 9.98 -42.44
C ASP A 85 7.86 9.48 -41.01
N LEU A 86 7.27 8.34 -40.64
CA LEU A 86 7.44 7.68 -39.35
C LEU A 86 8.11 6.31 -39.50
N GLY A 87 9.02 6.19 -40.48
CA GLY A 87 9.88 5.03 -40.68
C GLY A 87 9.16 3.81 -41.27
N GLY A 88 8.10 4.02 -42.04
CA GLY A 88 7.29 2.96 -42.67
C GLY A 88 6.43 2.16 -41.69
N ARG A 89 6.31 2.63 -40.44
CA ARG A 89 5.62 1.89 -39.38
C ARG A 89 4.11 1.92 -39.55
N ILE A 90 3.49 0.82 -39.18
CA ILE A 90 2.04 0.70 -39.04
C ILE A 90 1.67 1.13 -37.62
N MET A 91 0.86 2.18 -37.52
CA MET A 91 0.34 2.68 -36.25
C MET A 91 -1.10 2.21 -36.04
N HIS A 92 -1.47 1.97 -34.79
CA HIS A 92 -2.86 1.72 -34.43
C HIS A 92 -3.41 2.93 -33.70
N ILE A 93 -4.33 3.62 -34.36
CA ILE A 93 -4.89 4.89 -33.91
C ILE A 93 -6.30 4.65 -33.37
N ARG A 94 -6.65 5.36 -32.30
CA ARG A 94 -8.01 5.41 -31.76
C ARG A 94 -8.34 6.82 -31.30
N TYR A 95 -9.60 7.23 -31.44
CA TYR A 95 -10.05 8.47 -30.81
C TYR A 95 -9.96 8.36 -29.29
N SER A 96 -9.54 9.46 -28.66
CA SER A 96 -9.38 9.57 -27.24
C SER A 96 -10.00 10.86 -26.73
N VAL A 97 -10.62 10.81 -25.57
CA VAL A 97 -11.20 11.98 -24.93
C VAL A 97 -10.27 12.44 -23.83
N LEU A 98 -10.09 13.77 -23.73
CA LEU A 98 -9.51 14.37 -22.55
C LEU A 98 -10.43 14.00 -21.38
N ARG A 99 -9.91 13.34 -20.35
CA ARG A 99 -10.68 13.19 -19.13
C ARG A 99 -10.90 14.59 -18.58
N PRO A 100 -12.15 15.06 -18.39
CA PRO A 100 -12.36 16.10 -17.40
C PRO A 100 -11.68 15.58 -16.13
N LEU A 101 -10.88 16.40 -15.45
CA LEU A 101 -10.47 16.09 -14.09
C LEU A 101 -11.76 15.66 -13.39
N GLN A 102 -11.90 14.38 -13.04
CA GLN A 102 -13.05 13.93 -12.27
C GLN A 102 -13.15 14.94 -11.14
N LYS A 103 -14.30 15.61 -11.01
CA LYS A 103 -14.62 16.37 -9.80
C LYS A 103 -14.30 15.39 -8.69
N VAL A 104 -13.19 15.62 -8.00
CA VAL A 104 -12.75 14.78 -6.90
C VAL A 104 -13.98 14.73 -6.01
N HIS A 105 -14.59 13.55 -5.88
CA HIS A 105 -15.70 13.38 -4.95
C HIS A 105 -15.24 14.02 -3.65
N LYS A 106 -16.02 14.96 -3.10
CA LYS A 106 -15.65 15.69 -1.87
C LYS A 106 -15.30 14.70 -0.74
N ASP A 107 -15.76 13.46 -0.85
CA ASP A 107 -15.50 12.33 0.04
C ASP A 107 -14.06 11.76 0.00
N VAL A 108 -13.22 12.12 -0.97
CA VAL A 108 -11.85 11.57 -1.12
C VAL A 108 -10.77 12.46 -0.51
N LEU A 109 -11.14 13.68 -0.11
CA LEU A 109 -10.25 14.66 0.50
C LEU A 109 -10.33 14.48 2.02
N PHE A 110 -9.40 13.69 2.56
CA PHE A 110 -9.28 13.44 4.00
C PHE A 110 -8.17 14.34 4.58
N PRO A 111 -8.38 15.02 5.72
CA PRO A 111 -7.37 15.88 6.32
C PRO A 111 -6.14 15.06 6.71
N VAL A 112 -4.95 15.61 6.44
CA VAL A 112 -3.68 14.95 6.76
C VAL A 112 -2.89 15.90 7.65
N SER A 113 -2.60 15.46 8.86
CA SER A 113 -1.82 16.20 9.82
C SER A 113 -0.34 16.21 9.41
N LEU A 114 0.31 17.35 9.56
CA LEU A 114 1.77 17.46 9.42
C LEU A 114 2.49 17.27 10.76
N LEU A 115 1.82 17.66 11.85
CA LEU A 115 2.31 17.46 13.21
C LEU A 115 1.55 16.32 13.88
N ALA A 116 2.24 15.58 14.74
CA ALA A 116 1.61 14.51 15.53
C ALA A 116 0.57 15.06 16.53
N SER A 117 0.77 16.28 17.04
CA SER A 117 -0.18 16.97 17.92
C SER A 117 -1.56 17.13 17.27
N ASP A 118 -1.58 17.47 15.98
CA ASP A 118 -2.81 17.72 15.23
C ASP A 118 -3.57 16.42 14.93
N LEU A 119 -2.87 15.29 15.01
CA LEU A 119 -3.49 13.98 14.89
C LEU A 119 -4.39 13.71 16.10
N GLY A 120 -4.06 14.20 17.29
CA GLY A 120 -4.84 13.97 18.51
C GLY A 120 -5.03 12.48 18.84
N ILE A 121 -4.02 11.65 18.54
CA ILE A 121 -3.94 10.26 18.99
C ILE A 121 -2.88 10.19 20.10
N PRO A 122 -3.26 9.85 21.34
CA PRO A 122 -2.29 9.68 22.42
C PRO A 122 -1.22 8.64 22.09
N GLY A 123 0.04 8.96 22.39
CA GLY A 123 1.16 8.05 22.13
C GLY A 123 1.69 8.05 20.70
N ILE A 124 1.23 8.97 19.83
CA ILE A 124 1.86 9.23 18.53
C ILE A 124 2.74 10.46 18.63
N TYR A 125 4.01 10.32 18.25
CA TYR A 125 4.96 11.43 18.16
C TYR A 125 5.73 11.36 16.84
N LEU A 126 6.03 12.50 16.25
CA LEU A 126 6.76 12.59 14.98
C LEU A 126 7.89 13.61 15.10
N VAL A 127 9.13 13.15 14.93
CA VAL A 127 10.32 14.01 14.87
C VAL A 127 10.74 14.14 13.42
N HIS A 128 10.70 15.36 12.90
CA HIS A 128 11.20 15.69 11.57
C HIS A 128 12.72 15.79 11.57
N ASP A 129 13.35 15.51 10.43
CA ASP A 129 14.81 15.57 10.25
C ASP A 129 15.60 14.88 11.37
N PHE A 130 15.10 13.74 11.84
CA PHE A 130 15.70 12.90 12.88
C PHE A 130 17.08 12.37 12.47
N ILE A 131 17.26 12.17 11.16
CA ILE A 131 18.56 11.87 10.56
C ILE A 131 18.95 12.93 9.54
N THR A 132 20.25 13.06 9.29
CA THR A 132 20.76 13.91 8.21
C THR A 132 20.63 13.23 6.85
N VAL A 133 20.85 13.98 5.77
CA VAL A 133 20.87 13.44 4.40
C VAL A 133 22.02 12.43 4.22
N GLU A 134 23.15 12.66 4.86
CA GLU A 134 24.32 11.77 4.83
C GLU A 134 24.05 10.47 5.57
N GLU A 135 23.40 10.53 6.74
CA GLU A 135 22.96 9.36 7.49
C GLU A 135 21.95 8.54 6.68
N GLU A 136 20.97 9.20 6.05
CA GLU A 136 20.01 8.55 5.14
C GLU A 136 20.69 7.80 4.00
N LYS A 137 21.66 8.44 3.33
CA LYS A 137 22.44 7.81 2.25
C LYS A 137 23.19 6.57 2.72
N ARG A 138 23.84 6.63 3.89
CA ARG A 138 24.57 5.49 4.47
C ARG A 138 23.62 4.34 4.80
N LEU A 139 22.52 4.61 5.49
CA LEU A 139 21.51 3.60 5.83
C LEU A 139 20.96 2.90 4.59
N LEU A 140 20.66 3.66 3.53
CA LEU A 140 20.14 3.11 2.27
C LEU A 140 21.18 2.24 1.56
N ALA A 141 22.43 2.70 1.48
CA ALA A 141 23.52 1.92 0.89
C ALA A 141 23.75 0.59 1.62
N GLU A 142 23.70 0.62 2.96
CA GLU A 142 23.82 -0.56 3.80
C GLU A 142 22.73 -1.59 3.51
N VAL A 143 21.45 -1.21 3.44
CA VAL A 143 20.38 -2.16 3.13
C VAL A 143 20.38 -2.61 1.67
N ASP A 144 20.82 -1.76 0.74
CA ASP A 144 20.89 -2.10 -0.68
C ASP A 144 21.94 -3.17 -0.97
N ASN A 145 23.04 -3.18 -0.21
CA ASN A 145 24.11 -4.17 -0.31
C ASN A 145 23.79 -5.51 0.41
N ARG A 146 22.61 -5.64 1.02
CA ARG A 146 22.20 -6.84 1.75
C ARG A 146 21.05 -7.57 1.05
N GLN A 147 20.89 -8.84 1.38
CA GLN A 147 19.87 -9.69 0.77
C GLN A 147 18.47 -9.23 1.17
N TRP A 148 17.57 -9.13 0.19
CA TRP A 148 16.17 -8.83 0.41
C TRP A 148 15.31 -10.08 0.31
N ARG A 149 14.32 -10.21 1.20
CA ARG A 149 13.25 -11.20 1.09
C ARG A 149 12.04 -10.57 0.42
N SER A 150 11.57 -11.18 -0.66
CA SER A 150 10.36 -10.72 -1.36
C SER A 150 9.09 -11.22 -0.66
N LEU A 151 8.15 -10.31 -0.45
CA LEU A 151 6.75 -10.60 -0.15
C LEU A 151 5.91 -10.34 -1.40
N SER A 152 4.59 -10.59 -1.33
CA SER A 152 3.69 -10.48 -2.49
C SER A 152 3.70 -9.13 -3.22
N LYS A 153 3.95 -8.02 -2.52
CA LYS A 153 3.93 -6.65 -3.10
C LYS A 153 5.13 -5.78 -2.72
N ARG A 154 5.96 -6.20 -1.77
CA ARG A 154 7.05 -5.41 -1.19
C ARG A 154 8.20 -6.34 -0.81
N ARG A 155 9.37 -5.79 -0.51
CA ARG A 155 10.49 -6.58 0.01
C ARG A 155 10.91 -6.11 1.40
N VAL A 156 11.49 -7.03 2.16
CA VAL A 156 11.83 -6.82 3.58
C VAL A 156 13.20 -7.36 3.93
N GLN A 157 13.78 -6.83 5.01
CA GLN A 157 14.91 -7.39 5.74
C GLN A 157 14.56 -7.44 7.23
N HIS A 158 15.04 -8.46 7.92
CA HIS A 158 14.83 -8.65 9.36
C HIS A 158 16.18 -8.78 10.06
N TYR A 159 16.30 -8.16 11.21
CA TYR A 159 17.48 -8.22 12.07
C TYR A 159 17.03 -8.35 13.52
N GLY A 160 17.85 -8.97 14.37
CA GLY A 160 17.41 -9.32 15.72
C GLY A 160 16.57 -10.57 15.69
N TYR A 161 15.30 -10.42 15.33
CA TYR A 161 14.35 -11.53 15.23
C TYR A 161 13.64 -11.50 13.87
N GLU A 162 13.40 -12.69 13.31
CA GLU A 162 12.58 -12.84 12.11
C GLU A 162 11.11 -12.55 12.43
N PHE A 163 10.45 -11.73 11.61
CA PHE A 163 9.01 -11.57 11.70
C PHE A 163 8.30 -12.60 10.83
N LEU A 164 7.56 -13.49 11.49
CA LEU A 164 6.83 -14.59 10.87
C LEU A 164 5.45 -14.09 10.41
N TYR A 165 5.28 -13.91 9.09
CA TYR A 165 4.05 -13.31 8.53
C TYR A 165 2.81 -14.20 8.62
N GLU A 166 2.99 -15.53 8.69
CA GLU A 166 1.89 -16.49 8.80
C GLU A 166 1.20 -16.39 10.16
N THR A 167 1.99 -16.30 11.23
CA THR A 167 1.52 -16.17 12.60
C THR A 167 1.43 -14.72 13.07
N ARG A 168 1.97 -13.77 12.28
CA ARG A 168 2.15 -12.35 12.62
C ARG A 168 2.90 -12.17 13.94
N ASN A 169 3.89 -13.00 14.21
CA ASN A 169 4.62 -12.98 15.47
C ASN A 169 6.14 -13.11 15.24
N VAL A 170 6.90 -13.17 16.32
CA VAL A 170 8.32 -13.55 16.33
C VAL A 170 8.47 -14.84 17.12
N ASP A 171 9.46 -15.66 16.77
CA ASP A 171 9.89 -16.74 17.65
C ASP A 171 10.93 -16.20 18.62
N SER A 172 10.54 -15.94 19.87
CA SER A 172 11.44 -15.40 20.90
C SER A 172 12.61 -16.32 21.24
N LYS A 173 12.53 -17.61 20.86
CA LYS A 173 13.62 -18.58 21.02
C LYS A 173 14.64 -18.53 19.88
N HIS A 174 14.32 -17.86 18.77
CA HIS A 174 15.15 -17.84 17.57
C HIS A 174 15.61 -16.42 17.24
N CYS A 175 16.69 -16.00 17.90
CA CYS A 175 17.39 -14.75 17.61
C CYS A 175 18.37 -14.94 16.44
N LEU A 176 18.33 -14.03 15.46
CA LEU A 176 19.22 -13.94 14.30
C LEU A 176 20.56 -13.26 14.63
N GLY A 177 20.76 -12.80 15.86
CA GLY A 177 21.91 -12.02 16.32
C GLY A 177 21.54 -10.57 16.67
N GLU A 178 22.51 -9.80 17.17
CA GLU A 178 22.31 -8.40 17.56
C GLU A 178 21.90 -7.51 16.37
N LEU A 179 21.37 -6.32 16.67
CA LEU A 179 21.09 -5.34 15.64
C LEU A 179 22.39 -4.86 14.98
N PRO A 180 22.44 -4.73 13.64
CA PRO A 180 23.65 -4.34 12.93
C PRO A 180 24.22 -3.00 13.37
N SER A 181 25.55 -2.88 13.36
CA SER A 181 26.25 -1.64 13.77
C SER A 181 25.88 -0.40 12.94
N PHE A 182 25.41 -0.59 11.69
CA PHE A 182 25.01 0.54 10.83
C PHE A 182 23.78 1.30 11.37
N VAL A 183 23.00 0.69 12.28
CA VAL A 183 21.88 1.38 12.96
C VAL A 183 22.22 1.85 14.38
N SER A 184 23.45 1.65 14.88
CA SER A 184 23.80 2.01 16.26
C SER A 184 23.55 3.49 16.58
N ASN A 185 23.87 4.40 15.66
CA ASN A 185 23.59 5.83 15.85
C ASN A 185 22.08 6.12 15.94
N ILE A 186 21.24 5.37 15.23
CA ILE A 186 19.78 5.48 15.30
C ILE A 186 19.28 5.00 16.66
N LEU A 187 19.82 3.89 17.16
CA LEU A 187 19.50 3.37 18.49
C LEU A 187 19.88 4.36 19.60
N GLN A 188 21.05 4.98 19.51
CA GLN A 188 21.47 6.03 20.45
C GLN A 188 20.53 7.24 20.42
N LYS A 189 20.16 7.72 19.22
CA LYS A 189 19.18 8.81 19.08
C LYS A 189 17.80 8.41 19.62
N ILE A 190 17.37 7.15 19.44
CA ILE A 190 16.10 6.66 20.00
C ILE A 190 16.09 6.81 21.53
N LEU A 191 17.20 6.54 22.23
CA LEU A 191 17.27 6.71 23.68
C LEU A 191 17.03 8.15 24.14
N SER A 192 17.29 9.14 23.27
CA SER A 192 17.05 10.56 23.54
C SER A 192 15.62 11.03 23.27
N PHE A 193 14.72 10.14 22.83
CA PHE A 193 13.35 10.53 22.45
C PHE A 193 12.55 11.02 23.68
N PRO A 194 11.85 12.18 23.59
CA PRO A 194 11.09 12.72 24.71
C PRO A 194 10.02 11.75 25.23
N GLY A 195 9.87 11.64 26.55
CA GLY A 195 8.86 10.79 27.18
C GLY A 195 9.27 9.33 27.38
N LEU A 196 10.47 8.94 26.91
CA LEU A 196 11.11 7.70 27.33
C LEU A 196 11.64 7.86 28.77
N GLY A 197 10.84 7.54 29.80
CA GLY A 197 11.30 7.56 31.21
C GLY A 197 12.63 6.82 31.47
N GLY A 198 13.45 7.29 32.42
CA GLY A 198 14.88 6.96 32.50
C GLY A 198 15.28 5.52 32.88
N ASP A 199 14.34 4.61 33.18
CA ASP A 199 14.65 3.43 34.00
C ASP A 199 14.16 2.07 33.44
N GLN A 200 13.82 1.99 32.15
CA GLN A 200 13.45 0.70 31.53
C GLN A 200 14.51 0.26 30.52
N ASN A 201 14.81 -1.03 30.53
CA ASN A 201 15.66 -1.74 29.57
C ASN A 201 15.06 -1.62 28.15
N LYS A 202 15.34 -0.49 27.49
CA LYS A 202 14.71 -0.01 26.24
C LYS A 202 15.51 -0.35 25.00
N GLU A 203 16.38 -1.34 25.11
CA GLU A 203 17.17 -1.81 23.98
C GLU A 203 16.24 -2.42 22.93
N MET A 204 16.13 -1.75 21.79
CA MET A 204 15.44 -2.35 20.64
C MET A 204 16.28 -3.53 20.17
N ASP A 205 15.66 -4.69 20.10
CA ASP A 205 16.32 -5.96 19.74
C ASP A 205 15.75 -6.56 18.47
N GLN A 206 14.75 -5.93 17.84
CA GLN A 206 14.25 -6.31 16.52
C GLN A 206 14.22 -5.10 15.60
N LEU A 207 14.62 -5.31 14.34
CA LEU A 207 14.45 -4.36 13.24
C LEU A 207 13.77 -5.03 12.03
N THR A 208 12.72 -4.41 11.50
CA THR A 208 12.20 -4.71 10.16
C THR A 208 12.48 -3.55 9.21
N VAL A 209 13.23 -3.79 8.14
CA VAL A 209 13.35 -2.85 7.01
C VAL A 209 12.32 -3.21 5.96
N ASN A 210 11.45 -2.28 5.57
CA ASN A 210 10.49 -2.46 4.48
C ASN A 210 10.84 -1.54 3.32
N GLU A 211 10.89 -2.06 2.10
CA GLU A 211 10.92 -1.24 0.89
C GLU A 211 9.59 -1.33 0.13
N TYR A 212 9.02 -0.16 -0.15
CA TYR A 212 7.78 0.02 -0.89
C TYR A 212 8.08 0.64 -2.27
N PRO A 213 7.77 -0.09 -3.36
CA PRO A 213 7.69 0.50 -4.70
C PRO A 213 6.54 1.52 -4.79
N CYS A 214 6.59 2.41 -5.78
CA CYS A 214 5.50 3.35 -6.06
C CYS A 214 4.15 2.63 -6.23
N GLY A 215 3.11 3.11 -5.54
CA GLY A 215 1.78 2.49 -5.56
C GLY A 215 1.57 1.38 -4.54
N VAL A 216 2.64 0.83 -3.97
CA VAL A 216 2.57 -0.19 -2.93
C VAL A 216 2.34 0.48 -1.58
N GLY A 217 1.47 -0.13 -0.79
CA GLY A 217 1.15 0.26 0.58
C GLY A 217 1.26 -0.92 1.53
N LEU A 218 0.59 -0.80 2.67
CA LEU A 218 0.57 -1.76 3.76
C LEU A 218 -0.85 -1.79 4.31
N SER A 219 -1.51 -2.96 4.29
CA SER A 219 -2.88 -3.14 4.79
C SER A 219 -3.05 -2.71 6.25
N PRO A 220 -4.27 -2.33 6.70
CA PRO A 220 -4.47 -1.90 8.07
C PRO A 220 -4.17 -3.04 9.04
N HIS A 221 -3.37 -2.76 10.07
CA HIS A 221 -3.01 -3.74 11.10
C HIS A 221 -2.53 -3.03 12.37
N ILE A 222 -2.55 -3.77 13.47
CA ILE A 222 -1.87 -3.44 14.72
C ILE A 222 -0.71 -4.43 14.85
N ASP A 223 0.46 -3.96 15.29
CA ASP A 223 1.59 -4.84 15.59
C ASP A 223 1.22 -5.73 16.79
N THR A 224 1.39 -7.04 16.64
CA THR A 224 0.94 -8.07 17.60
C THR A 224 1.38 -7.75 19.02
N HIS A 225 0.43 -7.73 19.95
CA HIS A 225 0.66 -7.27 21.31
C HIS A 225 1.55 -8.24 22.10
N SER A 226 1.39 -9.54 21.85
CA SER A 226 2.26 -10.58 22.45
C SER A 226 3.68 -10.59 21.88
N ALA A 227 3.91 -10.04 20.68
CA ALA A 227 5.19 -10.15 19.97
C ALA A 227 6.19 -9.08 20.43
N PHE A 228 5.71 -7.87 20.68
CA PHE A 228 6.54 -6.68 20.84
C PHE A 228 6.08 -5.85 22.03
N ASP A 229 6.97 -5.03 22.61
CA ASP A 229 6.71 -4.36 23.88
C ASP A 229 5.82 -3.09 23.79
N GLU A 230 6.16 -1.93 24.36
CA GLU A 230 5.32 -0.70 24.25
C GLU A 230 5.79 0.27 23.18
N PHE A 231 7.09 0.46 22.98
CA PHE A 231 7.59 1.45 22.02
C PHE A 231 7.85 0.84 20.64
N ILE A 232 7.26 1.43 19.58
CA ILE A 232 7.60 1.15 18.18
C ILE A 232 8.11 2.43 17.55
N PHE A 233 9.32 2.37 17.00
CA PHE A 233 9.92 3.47 16.25
C PHE A 233 9.94 3.13 14.77
N SER A 234 9.48 4.03 13.90
CA SER A 234 9.51 3.86 12.45
C SER A 234 10.17 5.07 11.78
N LEU A 235 11.41 4.87 11.32
CA LEU A 235 12.18 5.84 10.56
C LEU A 235 11.79 5.76 9.08
N SER A 236 11.34 6.87 8.50
CA SER A 236 11.01 6.96 7.07
C SER A 236 12.20 7.51 6.28
N THR A 237 12.52 6.90 5.13
CA THR A 237 13.64 7.29 4.26
C THR A 237 13.29 7.17 2.78
N ALA A 238 14.08 7.81 1.91
CA ALA A 238 13.99 7.87 0.45
C ALA A 238 12.74 8.57 -0.12
N GLY A 239 11.55 8.29 0.41
CA GLY A 239 10.30 8.83 -0.09
C GLY A 239 9.28 9.09 1.01
N PRO A 240 8.49 10.17 0.92
CA PRO A 240 7.43 10.44 1.87
C PRO A 240 6.30 9.42 1.76
N CYS A 241 5.50 9.29 2.81
CA CYS A 241 4.21 8.64 2.71
C CYS A 241 3.15 9.30 3.60
N ILE A 242 1.90 8.91 3.39
CA ILE A 242 0.83 9.20 4.33
C ILE A 242 0.49 7.89 5.03
N MET A 243 0.59 7.91 6.35
CA MET A 243 0.12 6.82 7.19
C MET A 243 -1.26 7.20 7.72
N GLU A 244 -2.24 6.32 7.49
CA GLU A 244 -3.59 6.43 8.05
C GLU A 244 -3.66 5.57 9.32
N PHE A 245 -4.32 6.09 10.35
CA PHE A 245 -4.67 5.40 11.57
C PHE A 245 -6.19 5.18 11.60
N ARG A 246 -6.61 3.95 11.93
CA ARG A 246 -8.03 3.58 12.02
C ARG A 246 -8.34 2.94 13.37
N ARG A 247 -9.36 3.46 14.07
CA ARG A 247 -9.86 2.90 15.34
C ARG A 247 -11.29 2.40 15.18
N TYR A 248 -11.48 1.12 15.45
CA TYR A 248 -12.76 0.41 15.34
C TYR A 248 -13.37 0.27 16.74
N PRO A 249 -14.54 0.87 17.05
CA PRO A 249 -15.10 0.89 18.40
C PRO A 249 -15.26 -0.50 19.02
N GLU A 250 -15.67 -1.50 18.24
CA GLU A 250 -15.94 -2.87 18.70
C GLU A 250 -14.73 -3.82 18.58
N GLY A 251 -13.52 -3.31 18.30
CA GLY A 251 -12.31 -4.15 18.13
C GLY A 251 -12.31 -5.02 16.85
N THR A 252 -13.42 -5.06 16.13
CA THR A 252 -13.66 -6.01 15.06
C THR A 252 -13.13 -5.46 13.73
N TRP A 253 -11.89 -5.80 13.38
CA TRP A 253 -11.45 -5.67 11.99
C TRP A 253 -11.96 -6.86 11.18
N CYS A 254 -13.01 -6.66 10.39
CA CYS A 254 -13.43 -7.67 9.42
C CYS A 254 -12.40 -7.74 8.29
N HIS A 255 -11.64 -8.85 8.23
CA HIS A 255 -10.95 -9.25 7.00
C HIS A 255 -12.00 -9.26 5.87
N PRO A 256 -11.82 -8.52 4.76
CA PRO A 256 -12.62 -8.76 3.56
C PRO A 256 -12.33 -10.20 3.15
N THR A 257 -13.32 -11.09 3.30
CA THR A 257 -13.22 -12.47 2.86
C THR A 257 -12.91 -12.48 1.36
N ALA A 258 -12.02 -13.38 0.95
CA ALA A 258 -11.54 -13.55 -0.42
C ALA A 258 -12.62 -14.02 -1.43
N SER A 259 -13.91 -13.75 -1.16
CA SER A 259 -15.06 -14.18 -1.94
C SER A 259 -15.95 -13.01 -2.41
N VAL A 260 -15.42 -11.80 -2.49
CA VAL A 260 -16.06 -10.69 -3.22
C VAL A 260 -15.10 -10.22 -4.30
N ASN A 261 -15.15 -10.90 -5.43
CA ASN A 261 -14.64 -10.35 -6.68
C ASN A 261 -15.39 -9.02 -6.92
N GLU A 262 -14.62 -7.96 -7.16
CA GLU A 262 -15.11 -6.60 -7.47
C GLU A 262 -15.77 -5.83 -6.32
N ILE A 263 -14.95 -5.40 -5.35
CA ILE A 263 -15.31 -4.22 -4.55
C ILE A 263 -14.72 -3.00 -5.24
N HIS A 264 -15.57 -2.27 -5.97
CA HIS A 264 -15.36 -0.84 -6.18
C HIS A 264 -15.24 -0.18 -4.81
N GLU A 265 -14.13 0.52 -4.53
CA GLU A 265 -13.91 1.33 -3.31
C GLU A 265 -14.94 2.49 -3.16
N ASP A 266 -15.94 2.58 -4.04
CA ASP A 266 -16.96 3.62 -4.12
C ASP A 266 -18.34 3.20 -3.57
N SER A 267 -18.47 2.07 -2.87
CA SER A 267 -19.73 1.73 -2.18
C SER A 267 -19.81 2.48 -0.83
N PRO A 268 -20.74 3.44 -0.64
CA PRO A 268 -20.80 4.29 0.56
C PRO A 268 -21.16 3.54 1.85
N LEU A 269 -21.62 2.28 1.73
CA LEU A 269 -22.27 1.55 2.82
C LEU A 269 -21.33 0.78 3.77
N LEU A 270 -20.01 0.81 3.54
CA LEU A 270 -19.02 0.17 4.44
C LEU A 270 -18.11 1.18 5.17
N SER A 271 -18.47 2.47 5.15
CA SER A 271 -17.58 3.57 5.56
C SER A 271 -17.86 4.19 6.93
N SER A 272 -18.84 3.70 7.71
CA SER A 272 -19.38 4.45 8.86
C SER A 272 -18.92 4.04 10.27
N ASN A 273 -18.19 2.93 10.47
CA ASN A 273 -17.96 2.41 11.84
C ASN A 273 -16.50 2.46 12.32
N PHE A 274 -15.69 3.43 11.87
CA PHE A 274 -14.36 3.62 12.44
C PHE A 274 -13.89 5.07 12.38
N THR A 275 -13.14 5.49 13.39
CA THR A 275 -12.45 6.78 13.36
C THR A 275 -11.21 6.65 12.49
N ARG A 276 -11.06 7.53 11.49
CA ARG A 276 -9.87 7.63 10.66
C ARG A 276 -9.12 8.90 11.02
N LYS A 277 -7.79 8.83 11.02
CA LYS A 277 -6.86 9.96 11.11
C LYS A 277 -5.68 9.69 10.17
N ALA A 278 -4.94 10.70 9.76
CA ALA A 278 -3.82 10.51 8.83
C ALA A 278 -2.71 11.51 9.09
N ILE A 279 -1.47 11.06 8.98
CA ILE A 279 -0.28 11.88 9.17
C ILE A 279 0.65 11.77 7.96
N PHE A 280 1.24 12.89 7.57
CA PHE A 280 2.31 12.93 6.59
C PHE A 280 3.63 12.54 7.26
N LEU A 281 4.34 11.56 6.67
CA LEU A 281 5.65 11.11 7.10
C LEU A 281 6.68 11.53 6.04
N PRO A 282 7.41 12.63 6.24
CA PRO A 282 8.48 13.03 5.34
C PRO A 282 9.68 12.06 5.43
N PRO A 283 10.56 12.04 4.42
CA PRO A 283 11.86 11.39 4.54
C PRO A 283 12.62 11.93 5.75
N ARG A 284 13.49 11.11 6.33
CA ARG A 284 14.31 11.38 7.51
C ARG A 284 13.54 11.66 8.80
N SER A 285 12.24 11.41 8.82
CA SER A 285 11.42 11.54 10.04
C SER A 285 11.34 10.24 10.83
N MET A 286 11.28 10.36 12.16
CA MET A 286 11.04 9.25 13.08
C MET A 286 9.65 9.34 13.69
N LEU A 287 8.82 8.33 13.45
CA LEU A 287 7.52 8.15 14.08
C LEU A 287 7.66 7.24 15.30
N LEU A 288 7.21 7.69 16.47
CA LEU A 288 7.01 6.85 17.65
C LEU A 288 5.53 6.52 17.80
N MET A 289 5.23 5.24 17.99
CA MET A 289 3.93 4.74 18.42
C MET A 289 4.08 4.06 19.78
N SER A 290 3.36 4.57 20.79
CA SER A 290 3.26 4.03 22.15
C SER A 290 1.82 4.14 22.66
N GLY A 291 1.54 3.58 23.84
CA GLY A 291 0.22 3.65 24.47
C GLY A 291 -0.94 3.36 23.51
N GLU A 292 -1.94 4.25 23.47
CA GLU A 292 -3.14 4.09 22.64
C GLU A 292 -2.79 3.97 21.15
N GLY A 293 -1.96 4.87 20.64
CA GLY A 293 -1.57 4.92 19.22
C GLY A 293 -0.94 3.63 18.72
N ARG A 294 -0.27 2.89 19.61
CA ARG A 294 0.25 1.55 19.30
C ARG A 294 -0.80 0.44 19.41
N TYR A 295 -1.52 0.38 20.53
CA TYR A 295 -2.30 -0.81 20.90
C TYR A 295 -3.76 -0.78 20.41
N ALA A 296 -4.28 0.37 19.99
CA ALA A 296 -5.70 0.51 19.64
C ALA A 296 -5.95 1.05 18.22
N TRP A 297 -4.91 1.52 17.54
CA TRP A 297 -5.04 2.11 16.20
C TRP A 297 -4.37 1.26 15.14
N HIS A 298 -5.16 0.82 14.15
CA HIS A 298 -4.64 0.14 12.99
C HIS A 298 -3.91 1.14 12.11
N HIS A 299 -2.62 0.97 11.92
CA HIS A 299 -1.84 1.81 11.02
C HIS A 299 -1.85 1.20 9.61
N TYR A 300 -1.90 2.08 8.60
CA TYR A 300 -2.21 1.74 7.23
C TYR A 300 -1.48 2.66 6.26
N ILE A 301 -0.94 2.11 5.18
CA ILE A 301 -0.43 2.89 4.05
C ILE A 301 -1.25 2.48 2.83
N ARG A 302 -2.06 3.39 2.28
CA ARG A 302 -2.95 3.06 1.15
C ARG A 302 -2.18 2.60 -0.10
N HIS A 303 -2.70 1.67 -0.87
CA HIS A 303 -2.14 1.32 -2.19
C HIS A 303 -2.57 2.38 -3.21
N ARG A 304 -1.72 3.37 -3.48
CA ARG A 304 -1.96 4.42 -4.48
C ARG A 304 -0.66 5.07 -4.92
N LYS A 305 -0.59 5.49 -6.18
CA LYS A 305 0.60 6.15 -6.76
C LYS A 305 0.66 7.65 -6.46
N VAL A 306 -0.49 8.26 -6.21
CA VAL A 306 -0.64 9.68 -5.86
C VAL A 306 -1.43 9.77 -4.58
N ASN A 307 -0.94 10.56 -3.63
CA ASN A 307 -1.68 10.97 -2.46
C ASN A 307 -2.32 12.33 -2.73
N LEU A 308 -3.60 12.50 -2.44
CA LEU A 308 -4.27 13.81 -2.47
C LEU A 308 -4.24 14.39 -1.05
N LEU A 309 -3.84 15.66 -0.92
CA LEU A 309 -3.78 16.37 0.36
C LEU A 309 -4.76 17.55 0.36
N LEU A 310 -5.47 17.72 1.47
CA LEU A 310 -6.37 18.86 1.70
C LEU A 310 -5.66 20.12 2.19
N GLN A 311 -4.53 19.96 2.88
CA GLN A 311 -3.72 21.08 3.34
C GLN A 311 -2.38 21.01 2.66
N VAL A 312 -2.10 22.07 1.92
CA VAL A 312 -0.83 22.30 1.28
C VAL A 312 -0.22 23.49 1.96
N ASP A 313 1.10 23.40 2.14
CA ASP A 313 2.05 24.50 2.19
C ASP A 313 1.58 25.79 1.48
N PRO A 314 2.14 26.96 1.80
CA PRO A 314 1.85 28.26 1.13
C PRO A 314 1.94 28.25 -0.41
N VAL A 315 2.43 27.16 -1.02
CA VAL A 315 2.72 26.98 -2.44
C VAL A 315 1.58 26.26 -3.23
N GLY A 316 0.54 25.71 -2.57
CA GLY A 316 -0.74 25.40 -3.25
C GLY A 316 -0.88 24.10 -4.07
N GLU A 317 0.06 23.16 -4.05
CA GLU A 317 -0.07 21.83 -4.68
C GLU A 317 -0.94 20.80 -3.92
N LYS A 318 -2.16 20.52 -4.42
CA LYS A 318 -3.15 19.61 -3.80
C LYS A 318 -2.82 18.09 -3.86
N ALA A 319 -1.65 17.69 -4.37
CA ALA A 319 -1.32 16.29 -4.60
C ALA A 319 0.19 16.01 -4.43
N ILE A 320 0.54 15.03 -3.59
CA ILE A 320 1.91 14.52 -3.46
C ILE A 320 2.01 13.19 -4.22
N ARG A 321 2.84 13.17 -5.26
CA ARG A 321 3.19 11.90 -5.93
C ARG A 321 4.08 11.07 -5.00
N ARG A 322 3.80 9.77 -4.89
CA ARG A 322 4.71 8.88 -4.16
C ARG A 322 6.00 8.71 -4.95
N SER A 323 7.12 8.77 -4.23
CA SER A 323 8.44 8.45 -4.79
C SER A 323 8.43 7.07 -5.45
N SER A 324 9.35 6.87 -6.39
CA SER A 324 9.61 5.56 -6.99
C SER A 324 9.93 4.50 -5.93
N ARG A 325 10.53 4.94 -4.82
CA ARG A 325 11.02 4.12 -3.71
C ARG A 325 10.74 4.81 -2.38
N ARG A 326 10.27 4.05 -1.39
CA ARG A 326 10.29 4.42 0.04
C ARG A 326 10.87 3.26 0.83
N VAL A 327 11.75 3.55 1.78
CA VAL A 327 12.26 2.57 2.74
C VAL A 327 11.90 3.01 4.15
N SER A 328 11.46 2.09 5.00
CA SER A 328 11.27 2.37 6.42
C SER A 328 11.96 1.35 7.30
N PHE A 329 12.57 1.82 8.39
CA PHE A 329 13.23 1.04 9.41
C PHE A 329 12.35 1.05 10.66
N THR A 330 11.79 -0.11 11.02
CA THR A 330 10.90 -0.23 12.19
C THR A 330 11.59 -0.99 13.31
N PHE A 331 11.89 -0.28 14.39
CA PHE A 331 12.57 -0.80 15.59
C PHE A 331 11.55 -1.14 16.68
N ARG A 332 11.76 -2.27 17.33
CA ARG A 332 10.89 -2.82 18.37
C ARG A 332 11.73 -3.54 19.41
N LYS A 333 11.18 -3.66 20.62
CA LYS A 333 11.60 -4.63 21.64
C LYS A 333 10.70 -5.85 21.55
N VAL A 334 11.25 -7.05 21.42
CA VAL A 334 10.49 -8.31 21.53
C VAL A 334 9.98 -8.45 22.95
N ARG A 335 8.69 -8.79 23.09
CA ARG A 335 8.07 -8.94 24.40
C ARG A 335 8.44 -10.29 25.00
N GLU A 336 8.79 -10.27 26.28
CA GLU A 336 8.89 -11.46 27.11
C GLU A 336 7.57 -11.63 27.90
N GLY A 337 6.86 -12.73 27.65
CA GLY A 337 5.60 -13.05 28.32
C GLY A 337 4.34 -12.42 27.69
N PRO A 338 3.16 -12.62 28.32
CA PRO A 338 1.89 -12.15 27.77
C PRO A 338 1.72 -10.62 27.93
N CYS A 339 0.98 -10.01 27.01
CA CYS A 339 0.67 -8.58 27.09
C CYS A 339 -0.48 -8.28 28.06
N CYS A 340 -0.25 -7.32 28.96
CA CYS A 340 -1.20 -6.85 29.97
C CYS A 340 -1.74 -5.43 29.70
N CYS A 341 -1.75 -4.99 28.43
CA CYS A 341 -2.22 -3.65 28.06
C CYS A 341 -3.71 -3.42 28.42
N PRO A 342 -4.15 -2.17 28.61
CA PRO A 342 -5.56 -1.86 28.90
C PRO A 342 -6.48 -2.00 27.67
N TYR A 343 -5.93 -2.27 26.48
CA TYR A 343 -6.64 -2.33 25.20
C TYR A 343 -7.05 -3.77 24.84
N LYS A 344 -7.81 -4.39 25.74
CA LYS A 344 -8.09 -5.82 25.74
C LYS A 344 -8.71 -6.35 24.44
N GLN A 345 -9.58 -5.56 23.83
CA GLN A 345 -10.30 -5.89 22.60
C GLN A 345 -9.40 -6.03 21.36
N TYR A 346 -8.15 -5.54 21.41
CA TYR A 346 -7.17 -5.69 20.33
C TYR A 346 -6.02 -6.63 20.71
N CYS A 347 -6.00 -7.12 21.96
CA CYS A 347 -4.85 -7.83 22.53
C CYS A 347 -4.98 -9.34 22.36
N ASP A 348 -4.10 -9.92 21.54
CA ASP A 348 -4.05 -11.37 21.28
C ASP A 348 -3.62 -12.21 22.50
N SER A 349 -2.99 -11.59 23.50
CA SER A 349 -2.67 -12.23 24.78
C SER A 349 -3.87 -12.36 25.73
N GLN A 350 -4.96 -11.62 25.50
CA GLN A 350 -6.05 -11.51 26.47
C GLN A 350 -7.32 -12.30 26.06
N PRO A 351 -8.08 -12.84 27.04
CA PRO A 351 -9.16 -13.78 26.77
C PRO A 351 -10.31 -13.21 25.92
N GLU A 352 -10.56 -11.91 26.05
CA GLU A 352 -11.66 -11.20 25.40
C GLU A 352 -11.50 -11.18 23.86
N CYS A 353 -10.26 -11.13 23.36
CA CYS A 353 -9.95 -11.23 21.93
C CYS A 353 -10.09 -12.67 21.39
N ARG A 354 -9.68 -13.69 22.17
CA ARG A 354 -9.82 -15.11 21.77
C ARG A 354 -11.28 -15.50 21.55
N ASN A 355 -12.19 -15.02 22.39
CA ASN A 355 -13.62 -15.30 22.27
C ASN A 355 -14.27 -14.64 21.04
N GLN A 356 -13.74 -13.52 20.55
CA GLN A 356 -14.23 -12.87 19.33
C GLN A 356 -13.77 -13.59 18.06
N GLN A 357 -12.53 -14.07 18.01
CA GLN A 357 -12.04 -14.90 16.89
C GLN A 357 -12.78 -16.24 16.79
N VAL A 358 -13.09 -16.89 17.92
CA VAL A 358 -13.88 -18.15 17.94
C VAL A 358 -15.31 -17.92 17.45
N LYS A 359 -15.98 -16.82 17.85
CA LYS A 359 -17.32 -16.47 17.34
C LYS A 359 -17.32 -16.21 15.82
N GLN A 360 -16.28 -15.58 15.28
CA GLN A 360 -16.14 -15.36 13.83
C GLN A 360 -15.95 -16.67 13.05
N ASN A 361 -15.16 -17.61 13.58
CA ASN A 361 -14.96 -18.92 12.98
C ASN A 361 -16.25 -19.77 12.98
N ILE A 362 -17.06 -19.68 14.04
CA ILE A 362 -18.37 -20.36 14.12
C ILE A 362 -19.38 -19.79 13.10
N VAL A 363 -19.38 -18.47 12.88
CA VAL A 363 -20.23 -17.82 11.86
C VAL A 363 -19.77 -18.20 10.44
N GLN A 364 -18.47 -18.40 10.21
CA GLN A 364 -17.95 -18.88 8.92
C GLN A 364 -18.25 -20.36 8.65
N SER A 365 -18.26 -21.22 9.68
CA SER A 365 -18.57 -22.65 9.53
C SER A 365 -20.07 -22.96 9.42
N SER A 366 -20.96 -21.98 9.67
CA SER A 366 -22.42 -22.12 9.62
C SER A 366 -23.06 -21.58 8.33
N LEU A 367 -22.26 -21.09 7.38
CA LEU A 367 -22.73 -20.76 6.04
C LEU A 367 -23.02 -22.06 5.25
N PRO A 368 -24.23 -22.24 4.68
CA PRO A 368 -24.56 -23.46 3.97
C PRO A 368 -23.68 -23.62 2.73
N LEU A 369 -23.00 -24.76 2.64
CA LEU A 369 -22.32 -25.24 1.43
C LEU A 369 -23.31 -25.20 0.26
N LYS A 370 -23.15 -24.22 -0.64
CA LYS A 370 -23.78 -24.28 -1.96
C LYS A 370 -23.27 -25.53 -2.66
N ARG A 371 -24.12 -26.55 -2.75
CA ARG A 371 -23.90 -27.72 -3.62
C ARG A 371 -23.82 -27.23 -5.06
N SER A 372 -22.61 -27.01 -5.57
CA SER A 372 -22.36 -26.93 -7.01
C SER A 372 -22.25 -28.35 -7.54
N SER A 373 -23.23 -28.72 -8.35
CA SER A 373 -23.30 -29.96 -9.10
C SER A 373 -22.18 -30.05 -10.14
N LEU A 374 -21.12 -30.80 -9.86
CA LEU A 374 -20.18 -31.27 -10.89
C LEU A 374 -19.71 -32.70 -10.54
N SER A 375 -20.29 -33.65 -11.27
CA SER A 375 -19.83 -34.98 -11.68
C SER A 375 -18.67 -35.65 -10.92
N ASN A 376 -18.99 -36.81 -10.35
CA ASN A 376 -18.22 -38.06 -10.32
C ASN A 376 -16.73 -37.98 -10.70
N ARG A 377 -15.86 -38.14 -9.70
CA ARG A 377 -14.74 -39.10 -9.75
C ARG A 377 -14.31 -39.43 -8.31
N TYR A 378 -14.70 -40.63 -7.87
CA TYR A 378 -14.25 -41.22 -6.60
C TYR A 378 -12.77 -41.61 -6.69
N SER A 379 -12.01 -41.36 -5.62
CA SER A 379 -10.82 -42.12 -5.26
C SER A 379 -10.99 -42.59 -3.80
N PRO A 380 -10.94 -43.90 -3.50
CA PRO A 380 -11.40 -44.44 -2.22
C PRO A 380 -10.26 -44.46 -1.20
N ASN A 381 -10.00 -43.34 -0.50
CA ASN A 381 -9.12 -43.37 0.69
C ASN A 381 -9.47 -42.36 1.80
N ILE A 382 -10.60 -41.65 1.71
CA ILE A 382 -11.02 -40.65 2.72
C ILE A 382 -12.14 -41.16 3.64
N LYS A 383 -12.61 -42.40 3.47
CA LYS A 383 -13.66 -42.98 4.33
C LYS A 383 -13.15 -43.68 5.61
N LEU A 384 -11.84 -43.87 5.77
CA LEU A 384 -11.29 -44.57 6.93
C LEU A 384 -10.82 -43.62 8.06
N LEU A 385 -10.50 -42.35 7.77
CA LEU A 385 -10.07 -41.40 8.80
C LEU A 385 -11.24 -40.77 9.60
N LEU A 386 -12.43 -40.66 8.99
CA LEU A 386 -13.58 -40.03 9.65
C LEU A 386 -14.31 -40.95 10.65
N CYS A 387 -14.01 -42.25 10.68
CA CYS A 387 -14.65 -43.19 11.61
C CYS A 387 -13.88 -43.37 12.93
N ILE A 388 -12.64 -42.85 13.04
CA ILE A 388 -11.80 -42.98 14.24
C ILE A 388 -11.97 -41.77 15.18
N GLN A 389 -12.39 -40.61 14.68
CA GLN A 389 -12.56 -39.40 15.50
C GLN A 389 -13.89 -39.35 16.29
N GLU A 390 -14.93 -40.10 15.90
CA GLU A 390 -16.22 -40.11 16.61
C GLU A 390 -16.30 -41.13 17.77
N LYS A 391 -15.29 -42.00 17.95
CA LYS A 391 -15.27 -43.00 19.05
C LYS A 391 -14.39 -42.63 20.26
N LEU A 392 -13.69 -41.49 20.23
CA LEU A 392 -12.81 -41.05 21.33
C LEU A 392 -13.39 -39.90 22.19
N LEU A 393 -14.65 -39.52 21.99
CA LEU A 393 -15.32 -38.44 22.74
C LEU A 393 -16.53 -38.91 23.57
N GLN A 394 -16.70 -40.22 23.76
CA GLN A 394 -17.72 -40.79 24.64
C GLN A 394 -17.14 -41.85 25.57
N THR A 395 -16.26 -41.46 26.49
CA THR A 395 -16.06 -42.15 27.78
C THR A 395 -15.39 -41.19 28.77
N ASP A 396 -15.88 -41.23 30.01
CA ASP A 396 -15.29 -40.71 31.26
C ASP A 396 -15.72 -39.32 31.77
N PHE A 397 -16.97 -39.28 32.25
CA PHE A 397 -17.28 -38.73 33.57
C PHE A 397 -17.98 -39.81 34.42
N GLY A 398 -17.38 -40.22 35.53
CA GLY A 398 -17.98 -41.18 36.47
C GLY A 398 -17.07 -41.50 37.66
N THR A 399 -17.19 -40.68 38.72
CA THR A 399 -17.17 -40.99 40.16
C THR A 399 -16.34 -42.19 40.68
N ILE A 400 -15.31 -41.90 41.51
CA ILE A 400 -15.27 -42.04 42.99
C ILE A 400 -14.00 -41.34 43.49
#